data_AF-A0A8S2SGW7-F1
#
_entry.id   AF-A0A8S2SGW7-F1
#
_cell.length_a   1.000
_cell.length_b   1.000
_cell.length_c   1.000
_cell.angle_alpha   90.00
_cell.angle_beta   90.00
_cell.angle_gamma   90.00
#
_symmetry.space_group_name_H-M   'P 1'
#
loop_
_entity.id
_entity.type
_entity.pdbx_description
1 polymer ?
#
loop_
_entity_poly.entity_id
_entity_poly.type
_entity_poly.pdbx_seq_one_letter_code
_entity_poly.pdbx_strand_id
1 'polypeptide(L)'
;PTTKKDVVAKKHYGELLAKLEVAIEKVIHVVRSVNTYARHSHTYLNNDDDDNSSSITTSDNEEESYDQNIVVLAVRQDLIPALRELIEHGLYETNYSTSLAVWGCFSTRANYSTANDTMHAWKLFLKYYEMKHGNEFANSPARKLSESFSLDVIGGKPITLKQCLLSGIDNIVKLHEKHNKSMDSCFKSFVCFALNEKKLVSFLRIILKTMPLVENYYQPWSYTKKTGFNDALHSLDRLKSIDFRLPINISVRRFTNNKDLIE
;
A
#
# COMPACT_ATOMS: atom_id res chain seq x y z
N PRO A 1 -5.84 1.67 -35.70
CA PRO A 1 -7.29 1.60 -35.45
C PRO A 1 -7.59 1.17 -34.00
N THR A 2 -8.08 2.10 -33.17
CA THR A 2 -8.53 1.83 -31.80
C THR A 2 -9.84 1.04 -31.84
N THR A 3 -9.88 -0.12 -31.18
CA THR A 3 -11.09 -0.96 -31.15
C THR A 3 -12.11 -0.38 -30.16
N LYS A 4 -13.42 -0.68 -30.32
CA LYS A 4 -14.45 -0.26 -29.35
C LYS A 4 -14.09 -0.69 -27.90
N LYS A 5 -13.40 -1.83 -27.74
CA LYS A 5 -12.89 -2.30 -26.44
C LYS A 5 -11.81 -1.36 -25.86
N ASP A 6 -10.91 -0.83 -26.69
CA ASP A 6 -9.88 0.13 -26.23
C ASP A 6 -10.49 1.45 -25.76
N VAL A 7 -11.58 1.91 -26.38
CA VAL A 7 -12.27 3.15 -25.99
C VAL A 7 -12.97 2.99 -24.64
N VAL A 8 -13.66 1.86 -24.43
CA VAL A 8 -14.31 1.54 -23.15
C VAL A 8 -13.28 1.34 -22.04
N ALA A 9 -12.18 0.62 -22.32
CA ALA A 9 -11.08 0.45 -21.37
C ALA A 9 -10.43 1.79 -21.00
N LYS A 10 -10.25 2.70 -21.97
CA LYS A 10 -9.72 4.05 -21.73
C LYS A 10 -10.64 4.91 -20.87
N LYS A 11 -11.95 4.83 -21.10
CA LYS A 11 -12.93 5.48 -20.23
C LYS A 11 -12.86 4.91 -18.81
N HIS A 12 -12.72 3.59 -18.69
CA HIS A 12 -12.71 2.88 -17.42
C HIS A 12 -11.49 3.22 -16.54
N TYR A 13 -10.25 3.22 -17.06
CA TYR A 13 -9.10 3.62 -16.23
C TYR A 13 -9.01 5.14 -16.00
N GLY A 14 -9.65 5.96 -16.83
CA GLY A 14 -9.73 7.41 -16.60
C GLY A 14 -10.48 7.76 -15.32
N GLU A 15 -11.58 7.06 -15.04
CA GLU A 15 -12.36 7.20 -13.80
C GLU A 15 -11.53 6.74 -12.58
N LEU A 16 -10.80 5.63 -12.70
CA LEU A 16 -9.91 5.14 -11.64
C LEU A 16 -8.76 6.11 -11.34
N LEU A 17 -8.18 6.73 -12.37
CA LEU A 17 -7.13 7.72 -12.21
C LEU A 17 -7.67 8.98 -11.52
N ALA A 18 -8.85 9.46 -11.91
CA ALA A 18 -9.49 10.59 -11.24
C ALA A 18 -9.78 10.29 -9.77
N LYS A 19 -10.25 9.08 -9.45
CA LYS A 19 -10.45 8.63 -8.06
C LYS A 19 -9.16 8.64 -7.26
N LEU A 20 -8.05 8.20 -7.85
CA LEU A 20 -6.72 8.28 -7.21
C LEU A 20 -6.31 9.74 -6.96
N GLU A 21 -6.50 10.63 -7.93
CA GLU A 21 -6.15 12.04 -7.81
C GLU A 21 -6.92 12.73 -6.68
N VAL A 22 -8.24 12.48 -6.59
CA VAL A 22 -9.09 12.98 -5.50
C VAL A 22 -8.62 12.45 -4.15
N ALA A 23 -8.24 11.18 -4.06
CA ALA A 23 -7.75 10.61 -2.82
C ALA A 23 -6.38 11.18 -2.40
N ILE A 24 -5.49 11.45 -3.35
CA ILE A 24 -4.21 12.13 -3.11
C ILE A 24 -4.47 13.55 -2.57
N GLU A 25 -5.35 14.32 -3.22
CA GLU A 25 -5.68 15.67 -2.77
C GLU A 25 -6.29 15.66 -1.36
N LYS A 26 -7.18 14.70 -1.08
CA LYS A 26 -7.78 14.53 0.24
C LYS A 26 -6.71 14.30 1.31
N VAL A 27 -5.74 13.40 1.08
CA VAL A 27 -4.64 13.15 2.04
C VAL A 27 -3.82 14.42 2.26
N ILE A 28 -3.46 15.13 1.19
CA ILE A 28 -2.69 16.36 1.27
C ILE A 28 -3.46 17.43 2.07
N HIS A 29 -4.76 17.59 1.80
CA HIS A 29 -5.62 18.53 2.51
C HIS A 29 -5.68 18.19 4.00
N VAL A 30 -5.97 16.94 4.37
CA VAL A 30 -6.06 16.49 5.77
C VAL A 30 -4.75 16.74 6.51
N VAL A 31 -3.61 16.40 5.92
CA VAL A 31 -2.29 16.64 6.53
C VAL A 31 -2.03 18.13 6.74
N ARG A 32 -2.39 18.98 5.76
CA ARG A 32 -2.26 20.44 5.91
C ARG A 32 -3.16 20.97 7.02
N SER A 33 -4.41 20.52 7.09
CA SER A 33 -5.36 20.92 8.13
C SER A 33 -4.81 20.59 9.51
N VAL A 34 -4.38 19.34 9.75
CA VAL A 34 -3.76 18.91 11.01
C VAL A 34 -2.57 19.79 11.39
N ASN A 35 -1.64 20.01 10.46
CA ASN A 35 -0.47 20.85 10.72
C ASN A 35 -0.83 22.31 11.03
N THR A 36 -1.90 22.85 10.42
CA THR A 36 -2.37 24.20 10.74
C THR A 36 -2.98 24.27 12.13
N TYR A 37 -3.76 23.27 12.57
CA TYR A 37 -4.32 23.24 13.92
C TYR A 37 -3.23 23.15 14.99
N ALA A 38 -2.26 22.24 14.81
CA ALA A 38 -1.12 22.12 15.71
C ALA A 38 -0.35 23.44 15.89
N ARG A 39 -0.13 24.19 14.80
CA ARG A 39 0.57 25.48 14.85
C ARG A 39 -0.21 26.58 15.58
N HIS A 40 -1.53 26.61 15.44
CA HIS A 40 -2.37 27.58 16.14
C HIS A 40 -2.47 27.26 17.64
N SER A 41 -2.60 25.99 18.02
CA SER A 41 -2.63 25.56 19.43
C SER A 41 -1.40 26.05 20.20
N HIS A 42 -0.20 25.88 19.64
CA HIS A 42 1.06 26.37 20.26
C HIS A 42 1.20 27.90 20.32
N THR A 43 0.49 28.67 19.50
CA THR A 43 0.62 30.14 19.49
C THR A 43 -0.21 30.79 20.59
N TYR A 44 -1.33 30.18 21.00
CA TYR A 44 -2.19 30.70 22.06
C TYR A 44 -1.63 30.48 23.47
N LEU A 45 -0.78 29.46 23.68
CA LEU A 45 -0.19 29.17 25.00
C LEU A 45 1.05 30.01 25.33
N ASN A 46 1.61 30.75 24.36
CA ASN A 46 2.85 31.52 24.53
C ASN A 46 2.62 33.03 24.77
N ASN A 47 1.37 33.47 24.93
CA ASN A 47 1.03 34.90 25.11
C ASN A 47 0.57 35.28 26.52
N ASP A 48 0.57 34.36 27.48
CA ASP A 48 0.20 34.65 28.87
C ASP A 48 1.46 34.61 29.76
N ASP A 49 2.11 35.77 29.89
CA ASP A 49 2.88 36.09 31.09
C ASP A 49 1.88 36.21 32.25
N ASP A 50 1.75 35.20 33.12
CA ASP A 50 1.45 35.43 34.53
C ASP A 50 1.61 34.16 35.39
N ASP A 51 2.14 34.38 36.59
CA ASP A 51 2.52 33.41 37.61
C ASP A 51 1.39 32.45 38.04
N ASN A 52 1.82 31.23 38.38
CA ASN A 52 1.17 30.30 39.32
C ASN A 52 -0.14 29.60 38.90
N SER A 53 -0.04 28.33 38.47
CA SER A 53 -0.84 27.21 39.04
C SER A 53 -0.54 25.91 38.29
N SER A 54 -0.26 24.85 39.05
CA SER A 54 -0.26 23.47 38.58
C SER A 54 -1.60 23.10 37.93
N SER A 55 -1.60 22.90 36.60
CA SER A 55 -2.75 22.35 35.88
C SER A 55 -2.36 21.09 35.11
N ILE A 56 -3.23 20.10 35.24
CA ILE A 56 -3.10 18.70 34.89
C ILE A 56 -2.86 18.52 33.39
N THR A 57 -1.69 17.98 33.02
CA THR A 57 -1.36 17.53 31.65
C THR A 57 -2.06 16.20 31.36
N THR A 58 -3.29 16.23 30.83
CA THR A 58 -3.95 15.00 30.33
C THR A 58 -4.63 15.14 28.96
N SER A 59 -4.79 16.33 28.39
CA SER A 59 -5.50 16.55 27.10
C SER A 59 -4.63 16.33 25.85
N ASP A 60 -3.34 16.65 25.93
CA ASP A 60 -2.48 16.75 24.72
C ASP A 60 -2.28 15.39 24.03
N ASN A 61 -2.30 14.30 24.80
CA ASN A 61 -2.16 12.95 24.26
C ASN A 61 -3.40 12.45 23.49
N GLU A 62 -4.58 12.99 23.78
CA GLU A 62 -5.83 12.56 23.12
C GLU A 62 -6.03 13.30 21.78
N GLU A 63 -5.66 14.58 21.70
CA GLU A 63 -5.75 15.39 20.48
C GLU A 63 -4.72 14.98 19.42
N GLU A 64 -3.44 14.80 19.78
CA GLU A 64 -2.41 14.30 18.86
C GLU A 64 -2.77 12.91 18.30
N SER A 65 -3.40 12.08 19.13
CA SER A 65 -3.90 10.76 18.74
C SER A 65 -5.04 10.88 17.72
N TYR A 66 -6.00 11.78 17.93
CA TYR A 66 -7.12 12.01 17.00
C TYR A 66 -6.66 12.52 15.63
N ASP A 67 -5.77 13.51 15.62
CA ASP A 67 -5.21 14.10 14.40
C ASP A 67 -4.43 13.09 13.57
N GLN A 68 -3.67 12.22 14.24
CA GLN A 68 -2.99 11.12 13.55
C GLN A 68 -3.99 10.09 13.01
N ASN A 69 -5.09 9.82 13.72
CA ASN A 69 -6.12 8.88 13.27
C ASN A 69 -6.82 9.34 11.98
N ILE A 70 -7.10 10.64 11.81
CA ILE A 70 -7.75 11.12 10.59
C ILE A 70 -6.83 11.02 9.36
N VAL A 71 -5.52 11.25 9.52
CA VAL A 71 -4.53 11.01 8.45
C VAL A 71 -4.47 9.52 8.10
N VAL A 72 -4.47 8.65 9.11
CA VAL A 72 -4.48 7.20 8.92
C VAL A 72 -5.73 6.74 8.17
N LEU A 73 -6.90 7.29 8.49
CA LEU A 73 -8.14 6.98 7.80
C LEU A 73 -8.12 7.46 6.34
N ALA A 74 -7.70 8.71 6.09
CA ALA A 74 -7.58 9.25 4.73
C ALA A 74 -6.67 8.39 3.84
N VAL A 75 -5.54 7.94 4.39
CA VAL A 75 -4.64 7.04 3.67
C VAL A 75 -5.28 5.66 3.47
N ARG A 76 -5.75 5.01 4.53
CA ARG A 76 -6.15 3.59 4.45
C ARG A 76 -7.51 3.34 3.83
N GLN A 77 -8.42 4.30 3.88
CA GLN A 77 -9.79 4.15 3.39
C GLN A 77 -10.02 4.85 2.06
N ASP A 78 -9.22 5.86 1.69
CA ASP A 78 -9.37 6.57 0.42
C ASP A 78 -8.20 6.30 -0.53
N LEU A 79 -6.97 6.65 -0.13
CA LEU A 79 -5.80 6.55 -1.00
C LEU A 79 -5.48 5.11 -1.40
N ILE A 80 -5.37 4.21 -0.42
CA ILE A 80 -4.95 2.83 -0.69
C ILE A 80 -5.97 2.09 -1.57
N PRO A 81 -7.29 2.15 -1.31
CA PRO A 81 -8.27 1.51 -2.19
C PRO A 81 -8.26 2.06 -3.62
N ALA A 82 -8.15 3.39 -3.80
CA ALA A 82 -8.07 3.99 -5.13
C ALA A 82 -6.80 3.54 -5.89
N LEU A 83 -5.66 3.49 -5.20
CA LEU A 83 -4.41 2.99 -5.76
C LEU A 83 -4.52 1.50 -6.13
N ARG A 84 -5.11 0.69 -5.26
CA ARG A 84 -5.31 -0.75 -5.47
C ARG A 84 -6.15 -1.01 -6.72
N GLU A 85 -7.30 -0.35 -6.85
CA GLU A 85 -8.20 -0.49 -8.01
C GLU A 85 -7.49 -0.16 -9.31
N LEU A 86 -6.66 0.89 -9.33
CA LEU A 86 -5.88 1.26 -10.52
C LEU A 86 -4.79 0.23 -10.84
N ILE A 87 -4.12 -0.34 -9.83
CA ILE A 87 -3.11 -1.41 -10.00
C ILE A 87 -3.77 -2.71 -10.49
N GLU A 88 -4.96 -3.04 -10.00
CA GLU A 88 -5.70 -4.25 -10.35
C GLU A 88 -6.42 -4.14 -11.71
N HIS A 89 -6.43 -2.96 -12.33
CA HIS A 89 -7.08 -2.74 -13.62
C HIS A 89 -6.47 -3.62 -14.72
N GLY A 90 -7.19 -4.67 -15.11
CA GLY A 90 -6.74 -5.64 -16.10
C GLY A 90 -5.68 -6.61 -15.57
N LEU A 91 -5.55 -6.74 -14.25
CA LEU A 91 -4.74 -7.76 -13.61
C LEU A 91 -5.51 -9.09 -13.58
N TYR A 92 -4.84 -10.20 -13.90
CA TYR A 92 -5.48 -11.52 -13.96
C TYR A 92 -4.55 -12.61 -13.40
N GLU A 93 -5.15 -13.67 -12.89
CA GLU A 93 -4.40 -14.86 -12.45
C GLU A 93 -4.26 -15.87 -13.58
N THR A 94 -3.00 -16.21 -13.90
CA THR A 94 -2.71 -17.29 -14.85
C THR A 94 -2.87 -18.61 -14.10
N ASN A 95 -4.07 -19.17 -14.16
CA ASN A 95 -4.34 -20.53 -13.68
C ASN A 95 -3.62 -21.52 -14.60
N TYR A 96 -2.36 -21.85 -14.31
CA TYR A 96 -1.74 -23.06 -14.86
C TYR A 96 -2.33 -24.28 -14.14
N SER A 97 -3.62 -24.53 -14.33
CA SER A 97 -4.16 -25.87 -14.12
C SER A 97 -3.57 -26.73 -15.22
N THR A 98 -2.46 -27.42 -14.92
CA THR A 98 -1.96 -28.54 -15.72
C THR A 98 -2.97 -29.68 -15.61
N SER A 99 -4.09 -29.53 -16.31
CA SER A 99 -4.94 -30.64 -16.69
C SER A 99 -4.17 -31.43 -17.73
N LEU A 100 -3.51 -32.50 -17.29
CA LEU A 100 -3.06 -33.56 -18.18
C LEU A 100 -4.30 -34.21 -18.77
N ALA A 101 -4.79 -33.65 -19.89
CA ALA A 101 -5.82 -34.29 -20.69
C ALA A 101 -5.19 -35.50 -21.38
N VAL A 102 -5.18 -36.62 -20.66
CA VAL A 102 -5.05 -37.96 -21.22
C VAL A 102 -6.18 -38.15 -22.24
N TRP A 103 -5.78 -38.64 -23.41
CA TRP A 103 -6.59 -39.09 -24.53
C TRP A 103 -8.05 -39.45 -24.21
N GLY A 104 -8.99 -38.84 -24.92
CA GLY A 104 -10.37 -39.32 -24.98
C GLY A 104 -11.35 -38.23 -25.41
N CYS A 105 -12.10 -38.50 -26.48
CA CYS A 105 -13.21 -37.69 -26.95
C CYS A 105 -14.26 -37.44 -25.85
N PHE A 106 -14.12 -36.33 -25.13
CA PHE A 106 -15.23 -35.59 -24.56
C PHE A 106 -14.91 -34.11 -24.74
N SER A 107 -15.72 -33.42 -25.54
CA SER A 107 -15.82 -31.97 -25.44
C SER A 107 -16.46 -31.67 -24.08
N THR A 108 -15.66 -31.75 -23.01
CA THR A 108 -15.93 -30.96 -21.83
C THR A 108 -15.82 -29.53 -22.31
N ARG A 109 -16.97 -28.92 -22.55
CA ARG A 109 -17.12 -27.48 -22.58
C ARG A 109 -16.44 -27.03 -21.29
N ALA A 110 -15.16 -26.64 -21.39
CA ALA A 110 -14.46 -26.03 -20.28
C ALA A 110 -15.44 -24.97 -19.82
N ASN A 111 -15.91 -25.11 -18.58
CA ASN A 111 -16.62 -24.05 -17.93
C ASN A 111 -15.63 -22.88 -18.00
N TYR A 112 -15.82 -22.01 -19.00
CA TYR A 112 -15.42 -20.64 -18.90
C TYR A 112 -16.20 -20.17 -17.69
N SER A 113 -15.61 -20.37 -16.51
CA SER A 113 -15.95 -19.61 -15.34
C SER A 113 -15.79 -18.17 -15.78
N THR A 114 -16.89 -17.56 -16.21
CA THR A 114 -17.08 -16.13 -16.38
C THR A 114 -17.14 -15.45 -15.00
N ALA A 115 -16.37 -15.98 -14.05
CA ALA A 115 -15.99 -15.30 -12.83
C ALA A 115 -14.64 -14.66 -13.16
N ASN A 116 -14.64 -13.34 -13.27
CA ASN A 116 -13.42 -12.55 -13.41
C ASN A 116 -12.46 -12.93 -12.27
N ASP A 117 -11.46 -13.77 -12.54
CA ASP A 117 -10.43 -14.12 -11.56
C ASP A 117 -9.41 -12.96 -11.52
N THR A 118 -9.89 -11.81 -11.03
CA THR A 118 -9.09 -10.62 -10.85
C THR A 118 -8.11 -10.89 -9.74
N MET A 119 -6.83 -10.95 -10.09
CA MET A 119 -5.78 -11.05 -9.09
C MET A 119 -5.75 -9.77 -8.26
N HIS A 120 -5.60 -9.89 -6.94
CA HIS A 120 -5.46 -8.75 -6.06
C HIS A 120 -4.01 -8.22 -6.04
N ALA A 121 -3.81 -6.91 -5.89
CA ALA A 121 -2.50 -6.25 -6.04
C ALA A 121 -1.39 -6.84 -5.15
N TRP A 122 -1.72 -7.24 -3.92
CA TRP A 122 -0.75 -7.92 -3.04
C TRP A 122 -0.18 -9.22 -3.63
N LYS A 123 -0.99 -10.01 -4.34
CA LYS A 123 -0.53 -11.25 -4.99
C LYS A 123 0.52 -10.96 -6.05
N LEU A 124 0.34 -9.89 -6.83
CA LEU A 124 1.34 -9.42 -7.78
C LEU A 124 2.67 -9.09 -7.09
N PHE A 125 2.62 -8.49 -5.89
CA PHE A 125 3.82 -8.13 -5.13
C PHE A 125 4.52 -9.39 -4.60
N LEU A 126 3.75 -10.39 -4.18
CA LEU A 126 4.29 -11.72 -3.84
C LEU A 126 4.92 -12.40 -5.06
N LYS A 127 4.32 -12.31 -6.25
CA LYS A 127 4.94 -12.81 -7.49
C LYS A 127 6.24 -12.10 -7.82
N TYR A 128 6.33 -10.78 -7.60
CA TYR A 128 7.59 -10.06 -7.71
C TYR A 128 8.63 -10.57 -6.69
N TYR A 129 8.23 -10.77 -5.44
CA TYR A 129 9.09 -11.27 -4.36
C TYR A 129 9.64 -12.66 -4.66
N GLU A 130 8.78 -13.60 -5.08
CA GLU A 130 9.15 -14.95 -5.53
C GLU A 130 10.15 -14.90 -6.67
N MET A 131 9.84 -14.16 -7.75
CA MET A 131 10.70 -14.01 -8.93
C MET A 131 12.09 -13.42 -8.61
N LYS A 132 12.21 -12.65 -7.53
CA LYS A 132 13.48 -12.04 -7.10
C LYS A 132 14.19 -12.82 -6.00
N HIS A 133 13.80 -14.07 -5.75
CA HIS A 133 14.39 -14.93 -4.71
C HIS A 133 14.31 -14.26 -3.33
N GLY A 134 13.18 -13.60 -3.05
CA GLY A 134 12.98 -12.85 -1.82
C GLY A 134 13.23 -13.67 -0.56
N ASN A 135 12.74 -14.92 -0.53
CA ASN A 135 12.92 -15.82 0.60
C ASN A 135 14.40 -16.18 0.85
N GLU A 136 15.18 -16.39 -0.21
CA GLU A 136 16.63 -16.65 -0.10
C GLU A 136 17.37 -15.41 0.41
N PHE A 137 17.01 -14.23 -0.10
CA PHE A 137 17.54 -12.96 0.37
C PHE A 137 17.24 -12.74 1.87
N ALA A 138 15.99 -12.93 2.28
CA ALA A 138 15.54 -12.77 3.67
C ALA A 138 16.24 -13.74 4.62
N ASN A 139 16.54 -14.96 4.15
CA ASN A 139 17.19 -15.99 4.96
C ASN A 139 18.72 -15.96 4.94
N SER A 140 19.33 -15.12 4.12
CA SER A 140 20.78 -15.05 3.99
C SER A 140 21.47 -14.65 5.31
N PRO A 141 22.64 -15.23 5.65
CA PRO A 141 23.34 -14.91 6.90
C PRO A 141 23.66 -13.42 7.05
N ALA A 142 24.12 -12.78 5.97
CA ALA A 142 24.41 -11.35 5.96
C ALA A 142 23.17 -10.51 6.30
N ARG A 143 22.00 -10.89 5.78
CA ARG A 143 20.75 -10.17 6.08
C ARG A 143 20.34 -10.35 7.54
N LYS A 144 20.35 -11.58 8.05
CA LYS A 144 19.99 -11.89 9.44
C LYS A 144 20.88 -11.16 10.43
N LEU A 145 22.20 -11.14 10.17
CA LEU A 145 23.14 -10.38 10.97
C LEU A 145 22.83 -8.89 10.95
N SER A 146 22.68 -8.29 9.76
CA SER A 146 22.34 -6.87 9.65
C SER A 146 21.04 -6.52 10.38
N GLU A 147 20.03 -7.37 10.32
CA GLU A 147 18.76 -7.19 11.01
C GLU A 147 18.91 -7.28 12.53
N SER A 148 19.68 -8.25 13.05
CA SER A 148 19.95 -8.38 14.49
C SER A 148 20.66 -7.16 15.08
N PHE A 149 21.46 -6.45 14.28
CA PHE A 149 22.19 -5.26 14.70
C PHE A 149 21.56 -3.95 14.19
N SER A 150 20.37 -4.00 13.58
CA SER A 150 19.68 -2.83 13.00
C SER A 150 20.57 -1.99 12.07
N LEU A 151 21.37 -2.65 11.24
CA LEU A 151 22.33 -2.00 10.34
C LEU A 151 21.68 -1.57 9.03
N ASP A 152 22.04 -0.37 8.55
CA ASP A 152 21.70 0.14 7.22
C ASP A 152 22.59 -0.41 6.09
N VAL A 153 23.35 -1.46 6.39
CA VAL A 153 24.28 -2.12 5.47
C VAL A 153 24.07 -3.63 5.49
N ILE A 154 24.18 -4.28 4.33
CA ILE A 154 24.15 -5.74 4.19
C ILE A 154 25.43 -6.18 3.49
N GLY A 155 26.23 -7.02 4.14
CA GLY A 155 27.51 -7.49 3.60
C GLY A 155 28.49 -6.34 3.29
N GLY A 156 28.53 -5.32 4.16
CA GLY A 156 29.41 -4.15 4.01
C GLY A 156 28.99 -3.15 2.93
N LYS A 157 27.82 -3.31 2.31
CA LYS A 157 27.29 -2.40 1.29
C LYS A 157 25.99 -1.73 1.76
N PRO A 158 25.73 -0.46 1.39
CA PRO A 158 24.45 0.19 1.68
C PRO A 158 23.27 -0.62 1.13
N ILE A 159 22.16 -0.63 1.88
CA ILE A 159 20.93 -1.30 1.45
C ILE A 159 20.42 -0.65 0.16
N THR A 160 20.34 -1.43 -0.90
CA THR A 160 19.76 -0.98 -2.18
C THR A 160 18.24 -0.84 -2.08
N LEU A 161 17.65 -0.01 -2.94
CA LEU A 161 16.20 0.15 -3.02
C LEU A 161 15.46 -1.19 -3.24
N LYS A 162 16.05 -2.09 -4.04
CA LYS A 162 15.51 -3.44 -4.27
C LYS A 162 15.52 -4.27 -2.98
N GLN A 163 16.62 -4.24 -2.23
CA GLN A 163 16.73 -4.97 -0.96
C GLN A 163 15.75 -4.41 0.07
N CYS A 164 15.62 -3.08 0.17
CA CYS A 164 14.63 -2.41 1.01
C CYS A 164 13.19 -2.85 0.67
N LEU A 165 12.86 -2.94 -0.63
CA LEU A 165 11.58 -3.45 -1.10
C LEU A 165 11.35 -4.93 -0.68
N LEU A 166 12.33 -5.80 -0.93
CA LEU A 166 12.22 -7.22 -0.57
C LEU A 166 12.08 -7.41 0.94
N SER A 167 12.86 -6.68 1.74
CA SER A 167 12.73 -6.67 3.21
C SER A 167 11.36 -6.18 3.67
N GLY A 168 10.81 -5.13 3.05
CA GLY A 168 9.47 -4.64 3.36
C GLY A 168 8.39 -5.68 3.11
N ILE A 169 8.44 -6.38 1.96
CA ILE A 169 7.48 -7.45 1.64
C ILE A 169 7.62 -8.61 2.63
N ASP A 170 8.85 -9.07 2.89
CA ASP A 170 9.14 -10.18 3.81
C ASP A 170 8.63 -9.89 5.23
N ASN A 171 8.88 -8.68 5.75
CA ASN A 171 8.40 -8.26 7.07
C ASN A 171 6.88 -8.28 7.16
N ILE A 172 6.18 -7.86 6.10
CA ILE A 172 4.72 -7.87 6.06
C ILE A 172 4.20 -9.30 5.97
N VAL A 173 4.83 -10.17 5.17
CA VAL A 173 4.47 -11.59 5.13
C VAL A 173 4.58 -12.20 6.53
N LYS A 174 5.72 -12.05 7.21
CA LYS A 174 5.94 -12.55 8.59
C LYS A 174 4.94 -11.96 9.60
N LEU A 175 4.67 -10.66 9.51
CA LEU A 175 3.73 -9.98 10.40
C LEU A 175 2.31 -10.53 10.26
N HIS A 176 1.91 -10.90 9.04
CA HIS A 176 0.55 -11.30 8.72
C HIS A 176 0.34 -12.82 8.73
N GLU A 177 1.38 -13.64 8.55
CA GLU A 177 1.37 -15.10 8.79
C GLU A 177 0.91 -15.42 10.22
N LYS A 178 1.36 -14.62 11.20
CA LYS A 178 0.98 -14.77 12.61
C LYS A 178 -0.52 -14.55 12.88
N HIS A 179 -1.24 -13.89 11.97
CA HIS A 179 -2.60 -13.37 12.23
C HIS A 179 -3.65 -13.68 11.13
N ASN A 180 -3.37 -14.55 10.16
CA ASN A 180 -4.30 -14.96 9.08
C ASN A 180 -5.03 -13.77 8.40
N LYS A 181 -4.31 -12.68 8.16
CA LYS A 181 -4.91 -11.45 7.64
C LYS A 181 -5.17 -11.53 6.13
N SER A 182 -6.14 -10.75 5.66
CA SER A 182 -6.54 -10.71 4.24
C SER A 182 -5.46 -10.05 3.37
N MET A 183 -5.46 -10.36 2.06
CA MET A 183 -4.55 -9.74 1.08
C MET A 183 -4.67 -8.21 1.05
N ASP A 184 -5.88 -7.69 1.27
CA ASP A 184 -6.12 -6.25 1.41
C ASP A 184 -5.40 -5.65 2.62
N SER A 185 -5.38 -6.37 3.76
CA SER A 185 -4.65 -5.94 4.95
C SER A 185 -3.15 -5.86 4.69
N CYS A 186 -2.58 -6.88 4.05
CA CYS A 186 -1.16 -6.90 3.68
C CYS A 186 -0.82 -5.76 2.71
N PHE A 187 -1.66 -5.52 1.70
CA PHE A 187 -1.47 -4.41 0.77
C PHE A 187 -1.51 -3.06 1.48
N LYS A 188 -2.49 -2.86 2.38
CA LYS A 188 -2.58 -1.64 3.18
C LYS A 188 -1.36 -1.42 4.06
N SER A 189 -0.89 -2.47 4.73
CA SER A 189 0.36 -2.44 5.50
C SER A 189 1.56 -2.06 4.64
N PHE A 190 1.64 -2.60 3.42
CA PHE A 190 2.72 -2.27 2.49
C PHE A 190 2.72 -0.82 2.06
N VAL A 191 1.57 -0.28 1.67
CA VAL A 191 1.50 1.13 1.25
C VAL A 191 1.82 2.06 2.42
N CYS A 192 1.34 1.77 3.63
CA CYS A 192 1.73 2.52 4.83
C CYS A 192 3.25 2.48 5.08
N PHE A 193 3.86 1.28 5.01
CA PHE A 193 5.31 1.12 5.10
C PHE A 193 6.05 1.97 4.04
N ALA A 194 5.63 1.87 2.78
CA ALA A 194 6.28 2.57 1.68
C ALA A 194 6.12 4.10 1.73
N LEU A 195 5.01 4.60 2.29
CA LEU A 195 4.79 6.02 2.55
C LEU A 195 5.67 6.54 3.69
N ASN A 196 5.77 5.80 4.81
CA ASN A 196 6.67 6.14 5.92
C ASN A 196 8.14 6.21 5.43
N GLU A 197 8.54 5.29 4.55
CA GLU A 197 9.87 5.25 3.95
C GLU A 197 10.11 6.28 2.83
N LYS A 198 9.07 7.04 2.43
CA LYS A 198 9.10 7.97 1.26
C LYS A 198 9.55 7.29 -0.04
N LYS A 199 9.26 5.99 -0.16
CA LYS A 199 9.70 5.12 -1.27
C LYS A 199 8.55 4.54 -2.09
N LEU A 200 7.29 4.90 -1.81
CA LEU A 200 6.11 4.36 -2.52
C LEU A 200 6.25 4.40 -4.04
N VAL A 201 6.52 5.57 -4.63
CA VAL A 201 6.68 5.73 -6.09
C VAL A 201 7.81 4.86 -6.61
N SER A 202 8.94 4.82 -5.90
CA SER A 202 10.13 4.05 -6.27
C SER A 202 9.87 2.54 -6.24
N PHE A 203 9.16 2.05 -5.23
CA PHE A 203 8.77 0.64 -5.10
C PHE A 203 7.75 0.22 -6.16
N LEU A 204 6.70 1.02 -6.37
CA LEU A 204 5.72 0.75 -7.41
C LEU A 204 6.38 0.72 -8.79
N ARG A 205 7.31 1.64 -9.07
CA ARG A 205 8.08 1.66 -10.32
C ARG A 205 8.87 0.37 -10.53
N ILE A 206 9.54 -0.15 -9.48
CA ILE A 206 10.27 -1.41 -9.58
C ILE A 206 9.33 -2.56 -9.95
N ILE A 207 8.19 -2.69 -9.27
CA ILE A 207 7.26 -3.80 -9.47
C ILE A 207 6.56 -3.67 -10.83
N LEU A 208 5.89 -2.54 -11.08
CA LEU A 208 5.01 -2.30 -12.23
C LEU A 208 5.76 -2.08 -13.55
N LYS A 209 7.09 -1.95 -13.53
CA LYS A 209 7.93 -1.92 -14.74
C LYS A 209 8.77 -3.18 -14.94
N THR A 210 8.60 -4.20 -14.10
CA THR A 210 9.30 -5.47 -14.33
C THR A 210 8.64 -6.23 -15.47
N MET A 211 9.27 -6.23 -16.65
CA MET A 211 8.69 -6.77 -17.89
C MET A 211 8.08 -8.18 -17.77
N PRO A 212 8.77 -9.20 -17.22
CA PRO A 212 8.16 -10.53 -17.08
C PRO A 212 6.90 -10.53 -16.21
N LEU A 213 6.85 -9.65 -15.20
CA LEU A 213 5.70 -9.54 -14.32
C LEU A 213 4.52 -8.88 -15.06
N VAL A 214 4.80 -7.81 -15.80
CA VAL A 214 3.76 -7.08 -16.55
C VAL A 214 3.19 -7.95 -17.67
N GLU A 215 4.05 -8.61 -18.43
CA GLU A 215 3.61 -9.44 -19.57
C GLU A 215 2.80 -10.68 -19.14
N ASN A 216 3.11 -11.26 -17.99
CA ASN A 216 2.46 -12.50 -17.53
C ASN A 216 1.14 -12.29 -16.77
N TYR A 217 0.91 -11.10 -16.20
CA TYR A 217 -0.22 -10.88 -15.27
C TYR A 217 -1.13 -9.71 -15.66
N TYR A 218 -0.77 -8.90 -16.67
CA TYR A 218 -1.61 -7.80 -17.13
C TYR A 218 -2.17 -8.00 -18.53
N GLN A 219 -3.49 -7.77 -18.65
CA GLN A 219 -4.18 -7.74 -19.92
C GLN A 219 -3.64 -6.60 -20.82
N PRO A 220 -3.67 -6.77 -22.16
CA PRO A 220 -3.20 -5.73 -23.10
C PRO A 220 -3.93 -4.38 -22.98
N TRP A 221 -5.15 -4.38 -22.48
CA TRP A 221 -5.98 -3.18 -22.25
C TRP A 221 -5.80 -2.57 -20.85
N SER A 222 -4.97 -3.17 -19.99
CA SER A 222 -4.70 -2.66 -18.64
C SER A 222 -4.08 -1.27 -18.65
N TYR A 223 -4.32 -0.50 -17.58
CA TYR A 223 -3.70 0.81 -17.40
C TYR A 223 -2.17 0.68 -17.37
N THR A 224 -1.64 -0.25 -16.56
CA THR A 224 -0.20 -0.53 -16.44
C THR A 224 0.45 -0.80 -17.79
N LYS A 225 -0.13 -1.67 -18.64
CA LYS A 225 0.46 -2.03 -19.94
C LYS A 225 0.29 -0.92 -20.99
N LYS A 226 -0.80 -0.16 -20.95
CA LYS A 226 -1.06 0.94 -21.91
C LYS A 226 -0.26 2.20 -21.61
N THR A 227 -0.03 2.54 -20.34
CA THR A 227 0.55 3.84 -19.94
C THR A 227 1.91 3.72 -19.23
N GLY A 228 2.31 2.49 -18.86
CA GLY A 228 3.46 2.27 -17.98
C GLY A 228 3.26 2.77 -16.55
N PHE A 229 2.00 3.02 -16.16
CA PHE A 229 1.59 3.58 -14.86
C PHE A 229 2.17 4.98 -14.57
N ASN A 230 2.69 5.69 -15.57
CA ASN A 230 3.52 6.88 -15.36
C ASN A 230 2.75 8.05 -14.74
N ASP A 231 1.52 8.32 -15.19
CA ASP A 231 0.73 9.46 -14.68
C ASP A 231 0.40 9.27 -13.20
N ALA A 232 -0.05 8.06 -12.82
CA ALA A 232 -0.29 7.73 -11.42
C ALA A 232 0.97 7.82 -10.55
N LEU A 233 2.14 7.38 -11.05
CA LEU A 233 3.41 7.56 -10.34
C LEU A 233 3.76 9.03 -10.15
N HIS A 234 3.46 9.87 -11.14
CA HIS A 234 3.70 11.32 -11.07
C HIS A 234 2.78 11.97 -10.03
N SER A 235 1.48 11.67 -10.03
CA SER A 235 0.55 12.16 -9.03
C SER A 235 0.94 11.77 -7.61
N LEU A 236 1.36 10.52 -7.40
CA LEU A 236 1.80 10.02 -6.08
C LEU A 236 3.09 10.69 -5.57
N ASP A 237 3.93 11.25 -6.44
CA ASP A 237 5.18 11.91 -6.03
C ASP A 237 4.91 13.15 -5.17
N ARG A 238 3.72 13.74 -5.28
CA ARG A 238 3.23 14.85 -4.43
C ARG A 238 3.19 14.48 -2.94
N LEU A 239 3.06 13.20 -2.61
CA LEU A 239 3.03 12.71 -1.23
C LEU A 239 4.44 12.56 -0.63
N LYS A 240 5.51 12.62 -1.43
CA LYS A 240 6.89 12.34 -1.00
C LYS A 240 7.43 13.33 0.02
N SER A 241 6.96 14.58 0.00
CA SER A 241 7.37 15.63 0.94
C SER A 241 6.74 15.50 2.32
N ILE A 242 5.69 14.69 2.46
CA ILE A 242 4.99 14.47 3.72
C ILE A 242 5.74 13.45 4.57
N ASP A 243 5.93 13.75 5.85
CA ASP A 243 6.52 12.82 6.82
C ASP A 243 5.43 11.97 7.48
N PHE A 244 5.16 10.81 6.90
CA PHE A 244 4.13 9.90 7.39
C PHE A 244 4.61 9.09 8.60
N ARG A 245 3.73 8.92 9.60
CA ARG A 245 3.89 8.00 10.74
C ARG A 245 2.73 7.01 10.82
N LEU A 246 2.48 6.30 9.72
CA LEU A 246 1.33 5.43 9.60
C LEU A 246 1.58 4.08 10.29
N PRO A 247 0.61 3.51 11.03
CA PRO A 247 0.78 2.20 11.62
C PRO A 247 0.75 1.11 10.54
N ILE A 248 1.79 0.28 10.52
CA ILE A 248 1.91 -0.84 9.57
C ILE A 248 0.97 -1.99 10.00
N ASN A 249 0.81 -2.23 11.30
CA ASN A 249 -0.19 -3.16 11.85
C ASN A 249 -1.40 -2.36 12.36
N ILE A 250 -2.55 -2.49 11.70
CA ILE A 250 -3.82 -2.00 12.25
C ILE A 250 -4.79 -3.17 12.25
N SER A 251 -4.81 -3.93 13.34
CA SER A 251 -6.10 -4.37 13.87
C SER A 251 -6.74 -3.09 14.37
N VAL A 252 -7.77 -2.59 13.70
CA VAL A 252 -8.49 -1.39 14.15
C VAL A 252 -8.84 -1.65 15.62
N ARG A 253 -8.17 -0.97 16.56
CA ARG A 253 -8.72 -0.81 17.90
C ARG A 253 -9.96 0.04 17.65
N ARG A 254 -11.08 -0.62 17.36
CA ARG A 254 -12.37 -0.09 17.72
C ARG A 254 -12.25 0.09 19.21
N PHE A 255 -11.98 1.33 19.65
CA PHE A 255 -12.25 1.68 21.03
C PHE A 255 -13.71 1.29 21.24
N THR A 256 -13.92 0.25 22.06
CA THR A 256 -15.22 -0.04 22.62
C THR A 256 -15.58 1.17 23.45
N ASN A 257 -16.29 2.10 22.81
CA ASN A 257 -16.99 3.15 23.51
C ASN A 257 -18.20 2.50 24.16
N ASN A 258 -18.01 1.89 25.34
CA ASN A 258 -19.06 1.60 26.29
C ASN A 258 -18.57 2.10 27.66
N LYS A 259 -18.62 3.41 27.85
CA LYS A 259 -19.19 3.91 29.10
C LYS A 259 -20.67 3.55 29.01
N ASP A 260 -21.06 2.49 29.71
CA ASP A 260 -22.44 2.30 30.18
C ASP A 260 -22.38 1.39 31.41
N LEU A 261 -22.78 2.00 32.55
CA LEU A 261 -23.29 1.39 33.80
C LEU A 261 -22.22 0.66 34.65
N ILE A 262 -21.69 1.16 35.77
CA ILE A 262 -22.38 1.60 37.01
C ILE A 262 -23.72 0.88 37.20
N GLU A 263 -23.65 -0.32 37.77
CA GLU A 263 -24.22 -0.64 39.08
C GLU A 263 -23.47 -1.83 39.71
#